data_AF-A0A3D1KSR7-F1
#
_entry.id   AF-A0A3D1KSR7-F1
#
_cell.length_a   1.000
_cell.length_b   1.000
_cell.length_c   1.000
_cell.angle_alpha   90.00
_cell.angle_beta   90.00
_cell.angle_gamma   90.00
#
_symmetry.space_group_name_H-M   'P 1'
#
loop_
_entity.id
_entity.type
_entity.pdbx_description
1 polymer ?
#
loop_
_entity_poly.entity_id
_entity_poly.type
_entity_poly.pdbx_seq_one_letter_code
_entity_poly.pdbx_strand_id
1 'polypeptide(L)'
;MLKLDLIQTDKHSIIIWTGKNLRFLRRTNLIKKLVGKHRMKNTLEYKILKYLSDNNNGRFINVSEIKINTDFLKSAIKDLKERNLIETEKYPGTPWKGGAIGMTPSEKPEKCKIKLSGIEYLDNLEKSIIDFRLKKWQIKTFWPIFILAIIGSILSINNFISSLKASKNTDKLEQRIEKMESELEKSQTSISNQKNFDSSHTTKVLTNKKGIE
;
A
#
# COMPACT_ATOMS: atom_id res chain seq x y z
N MET A 1 -14.18 -1.92 -13.75
CA MET A 1 -13.97 -0.74 -12.89
C MET A 1 -14.54 -1.07 -11.50
N LEU A 2 -13.71 -1.58 -10.58
CA LEU A 2 -14.16 -1.98 -9.24
C LEU A 2 -14.16 -0.75 -8.33
N LYS A 3 -15.35 -0.24 -8.01
CA LYS A 3 -15.56 0.84 -7.04
C LYS A 3 -15.33 0.28 -5.64
N LEU A 4 -14.28 0.76 -4.96
CA LEU A 4 -14.01 0.48 -3.54
C LEU A 4 -14.71 1.57 -2.72
N ASP A 5 -15.97 1.35 -2.39
CA ASP A 5 -16.71 2.26 -1.52
C ASP A 5 -16.42 1.89 -0.06
N LEU A 6 -15.59 2.71 0.60
CA LEU A 6 -15.30 2.58 2.03
C LEU A 6 -16.44 3.25 2.80
N ILE A 7 -17.43 2.47 3.24
CA ILE A 7 -18.55 2.97 4.04
C ILE A 7 -18.16 2.93 5.51
N GLN A 8 -18.02 4.12 6.11
CA GLN A 8 -17.73 4.27 7.54
C GLN A 8 -19.04 4.33 8.33
N THR A 9 -19.45 3.22 8.95
CA THR A 9 -20.62 3.17 9.84
C THR A 9 -20.22 2.93 11.30
N ASP A 10 -20.57 3.91 12.13
CA ASP A 10 -20.55 3.97 13.59
C ASP A 10 -19.25 3.54 14.32
N LYS A 11 -19.05 4.03 15.55
CA LYS A 11 -17.75 4.01 16.28
C LYS A 11 -17.08 2.64 16.44
N HIS A 12 -17.76 1.51 16.16
CA HIS A 12 -17.25 0.16 16.45
C HIS A 12 -17.16 -0.81 15.25
N SER A 13 -17.50 -0.40 14.03
CA SER A 13 -17.51 -1.28 12.85
C SER A 13 -16.77 -0.67 11.66
N ILE A 14 -16.06 -1.50 10.89
CA ILE A 14 -15.58 -1.16 9.54
C ILE A 14 -16.10 -2.25 8.63
N ILE A 15 -16.91 -1.87 7.65
CA ILE A 15 -17.38 -2.78 6.61
C ILE A 15 -16.48 -2.53 5.39
N ILE A 16 -15.73 -3.55 4.97
CA ILE A 16 -14.93 -3.49 3.74
C ILE A 16 -15.71 -4.26 2.68
N TRP A 17 -16.20 -3.55 1.66
CA TRP A 17 -16.90 -4.16 0.54
C TRP A 17 -15.91 -4.44 -0.59
N THR A 18 -15.53 -5.71 -0.75
CA THR A 18 -14.80 -6.18 -1.93
C THR A 18 -15.79 -6.95 -2.79
N GLY A 19 -16.33 -6.28 -3.82
CA GLY A 19 -17.21 -6.67 -4.95
C GLY A 19 -17.89 -8.05 -5.10
N LYS A 20 -17.49 -9.10 -4.38
CA LYS A 20 -18.12 -10.43 -4.38
C LYS A 20 -18.28 -11.08 -3.00
N ASN A 21 -17.79 -10.46 -1.91
CA ASN A 21 -17.92 -11.06 -0.57
C ASN A 21 -17.93 -10.00 0.54
N LEU A 22 -19.03 -9.94 1.30
CA LEU A 22 -19.19 -9.04 2.45
C LEU A 22 -18.51 -9.68 3.67
N ARG A 23 -17.32 -9.22 4.05
CA ARG A 23 -16.66 -9.67 5.28
C ARG A 23 -16.82 -8.64 6.40
N PHE A 24 -17.63 -8.99 7.40
CA PHE A 24 -17.75 -8.23 8.64
C PHE A 24 -16.52 -8.49 9.51
N LEU A 25 -15.51 -7.62 9.44
CA LEU A 25 -14.41 -7.66 10.41
C LEU A 25 -14.78 -6.83 11.64
N ARG A 26 -15.19 -7.50 12.72
CA ARG A 26 -15.33 -6.85 14.04
C ARG A 26 -14.01 -6.18 14.42
N ARG A 27 -14.02 -4.84 14.62
CA ARG A 27 -12.86 -4.03 15.05
C ARG A 27 -12.16 -4.63 16.28
N THR A 28 -12.91 -5.27 17.16
CA THR A 28 -12.40 -5.86 18.41
C THR A 28 -11.35 -6.97 18.20
N ASN A 29 -11.48 -7.79 17.16
CA ASN A 29 -10.51 -8.85 16.86
C ASN A 29 -9.22 -8.29 16.24
N LEU A 30 -9.34 -7.24 15.42
CA LEU A 30 -8.18 -6.56 14.84
C LEU A 30 -7.39 -5.83 15.93
N ILE A 31 -8.07 -5.10 16.82
CA ILE A 31 -7.45 -4.35 17.91
C ILE A 31 -6.83 -5.30 18.95
N LYS A 32 -7.47 -6.42 19.31
CA LYS A 32 -6.85 -7.43 20.20
C LYS A 32 -5.57 -8.03 19.59
N LYS A 33 -5.58 -8.35 18.29
CA LYS A 33 -4.39 -8.85 17.56
C LYS A 33 -3.27 -7.80 17.46
N LEU A 34 -3.63 -6.52 17.42
CA LEU A 34 -2.70 -5.39 17.33
C LEU A 34 -2.11 -5.00 18.71
N VAL A 35 -2.93 -4.92 19.75
CA VAL A 35 -2.53 -4.54 21.13
C VAL A 35 -1.74 -5.66 21.80
N GLY A 36 -2.05 -6.94 21.51
CA GLY A 36 -1.29 -8.07 22.04
C GLY A 36 0.18 -8.10 21.59
N LYS A 37 0.49 -7.54 20.41
CA LYS A 37 1.77 -7.78 19.72
C LYS A 37 2.90 -6.83 20.12
N HIS A 38 2.59 -5.55 20.39
CA HIS A 38 3.57 -4.61 20.97
C HIS A 38 3.89 -4.96 22.44
N ARG A 39 3.02 -5.74 23.11
CA ARG A 39 3.28 -6.34 24.42
C ARG A 39 4.24 -7.54 24.37
N MET A 40 4.44 -8.20 23.22
CA MET A 40 5.23 -9.44 23.16
C MET A 40 6.73 -9.25 23.41
N LYS A 41 7.33 -8.11 23.04
CA LYS A 41 8.74 -7.83 23.43
C LYS A 41 8.91 -7.60 24.93
N ASN A 42 7.83 -7.24 25.60
CA ASN A 42 7.80 -7.03 27.04
C ASN A 42 7.34 -8.27 27.80
N THR A 43 6.98 -9.36 27.11
CA THR A 43 6.68 -10.61 27.81
C THR A 43 7.96 -11.16 28.41
N LEU A 44 7.80 -11.80 29.57
CA LEU A 44 8.93 -12.43 30.24
C LEU A 44 9.49 -13.58 29.37
N GLU A 45 8.63 -14.31 28.65
CA GLU A 45 9.01 -15.34 27.69
C GLU A 45 10.03 -14.82 26.65
N TYR A 46 9.73 -13.70 25.98
CA TYR A 46 10.63 -13.12 24.98
C TYR A 46 11.97 -12.72 25.60
N LYS A 47 11.94 -12.08 26.78
CA LYS A 47 13.17 -11.67 27.48
C LYS A 47 14.06 -12.85 27.87
N ILE A 48 13.46 -13.93 28.38
CA ILE A 48 14.20 -15.16 28.71
C ILE A 48 14.82 -15.76 27.46
N LEU A 49 14.03 -15.98 26.40
CA LEU A 49 14.52 -16.59 25.17
C LEU A 49 15.58 -15.73 24.49
N LYS A 50 15.39 -14.40 24.47
CA LYS A 50 16.35 -13.46 23.90
C LYS A 50 17.67 -13.50 24.66
N TYR A 51 17.63 -13.41 26.00
CA TYR A 51 18.82 -13.49 26.84
C TYR A 51 19.56 -14.82 26.66
N LEU A 52 18.85 -15.96 26.60
CA LEU A 52 19.47 -17.26 26.37
C LEU A 52 20.07 -17.39 24.96
N SER A 53 19.41 -16.82 23.95
CA SER A 53 19.90 -16.81 22.57
C SER A 53 21.18 -15.98 22.45
N ASP A 54 21.18 -14.77 22.99
CA ASP A 54 22.31 -13.82 22.92
C ASP A 54 23.54 -14.35 23.68
N ASN A 55 23.34 -15.22 24.68
CA ASN A 55 24.41 -15.82 25.49
C ASN A 55 24.63 -17.32 25.19
N ASN A 56 24.14 -17.83 24.07
CA ASN A 56 24.20 -19.26 23.77
C ASN A 56 25.63 -19.74 23.49
N ASN A 57 26.26 -20.33 24.50
CA ASN A 57 27.59 -20.97 24.42
C ASN A 57 27.50 -22.51 24.53
N GLY A 58 26.30 -23.08 24.34
CA GLY A 58 26.04 -24.50 24.51
C GLY A 58 26.00 -25.00 25.96
N ARG A 59 26.24 -24.13 26.95
CA ARG A 59 26.16 -24.45 28.38
C ARG A 59 24.86 -23.94 29.00
N PHE A 60 24.56 -24.43 30.21
CA PHE A 60 23.44 -23.94 31.01
C PHE A 60 23.75 -22.57 31.61
N ILE A 61 22.85 -21.62 31.39
CA ILE A 61 22.99 -20.21 31.77
C ILE A 61 22.09 -19.94 32.98
N ASN A 62 22.58 -19.11 33.90
CA ASN A 62 21.78 -18.67 35.03
C ASN A 62 20.83 -17.55 34.60
N VAL A 63 19.52 -17.77 34.72
CA VAL A 63 18.48 -16.81 34.32
C VAL A 63 17.96 -15.97 35.48
N SER A 64 18.48 -16.14 36.70
CA SER A 64 18.03 -15.38 37.87
C SER A 64 18.24 -13.86 37.74
N GLU A 65 19.17 -13.43 36.88
CA GLU A 65 19.49 -12.02 36.66
C GLU A 65 18.43 -11.28 35.81
N ILE A 66 17.59 -12.02 35.07
CA ILE A 66 16.64 -11.43 34.11
C ILE A 66 15.48 -10.70 34.80
N LYS A 67 15.04 -11.17 35.98
CA LYS A 67 13.88 -10.61 36.68
C LYS A 67 13.96 -10.79 38.20
N ILE A 68 13.54 -9.74 38.91
CA ILE A 68 13.49 -9.69 40.38
C ILE A 68 12.47 -10.68 40.96
N ASN A 69 11.31 -10.85 40.31
CA ASN A 69 10.28 -11.75 40.83
C ASN A 69 10.51 -13.20 40.36
N THR A 70 10.96 -14.03 41.30
CA THR A 70 11.33 -15.44 41.12
C THR A 70 10.16 -16.33 40.75
N ASP A 71 8.94 -16.05 41.24
CA ASP A 71 7.79 -16.93 41.04
C ASP A 71 7.26 -16.85 39.62
N PHE A 72 7.14 -15.62 39.08
CA PHE A 72 6.81 -15.43 37.66
C PHE A 72 7.88 -16.01 36.74
N LEU A 73 9.15 -15.93 37.15
CA LEU A 73 10.26 -16.51 36.39
C LEU A 73 10.17 -18.03 36.37
N LYS A 74 9.95 -18.68 37.53
CA LYS A 74 9.74 -20.12 37.65
C LYS A 74 8.55 -20.60 36.80
N SER A 75 7.43 -19.88 36.85
CA SER A 75 6.25 -20.17 36.01
C SER A 75 6.57 -20.09 34.52
N ALA A 76 7.22 -19.01 34.07
CA ALA A 76 7.56 -18.84 32.66
C ALA A 76 8.56 -19.91 32.17
N ILE A 77 9.55 -20.27 33.00
CA ILE A 77 10.50 -21.35 32.70
C ILE A 77 9.77 -22.69 32.57
N LYS A 78 8.82 -22.97 33.47
CA LYS A 78 7.99 -24.18 33.41
C LYS A 78 7.21 -24.23 32.09
N ASP A 79 6.54 -23.14 31.71
CA ASP A 79 5.78 -23.07 30.46
C ASP A 79 6.67 -23.25 29.22
N LEU A 80 7.85 -22.62 29.20
CA LEU A 80 8.82 -22.75 28.10
C LEU A 80 9.40 -24.18 28.01
N LYS A 81 9.58 -24.85 29.16
CA LYS A 81 10.03 -26.24 29.25
C LYS A 81 8.96 -27.20 28.73
N GLU A 82 7.70 -27.02 29.13
CA GLU A 82 6.57 -27.83 28.64
C GLU A 82 6.41 -27.74 27.11
N ARG A 83 6.71 -26.56 26.53
CA ARG A 83 6.72 -26.34 25.07
C ARG A 83 7.98 -26.86 24.36
N ASN A 84 8.90 -27.51 25.08
CA ASN A 84 10.18 -27.98 24.55
C ASN A 84 11.01 -26.86 23.87
N LEU A 85 10.95 -25.62 24.35
CA LEU A 85 11.75 -24.51 23.81
C LEU A 85 13.10 -24.37 24.51
N ILE A 86 13.19 -24.83 25.75
CA ILE A 86 14.39 -24.78 26.59
C ILE A 86 14.64 -26.13 27.28
N GLU A 87 15.89 -26.38 27.64
CA GLU A 87 16.31 -27.41 28.58
C GLU A 87 16.59 -26.76 29.93
N THR A 88 16.27 -27.48 31.01
CA THR A 88 16.54 -26.98 32.35
C THR A 88 17.35 -27.99 33.17
N GLU A 89 18.28 -27.47 33.94
CA GLU A 89 19.12 -28.23 34.87
C GLU A 89 18.91 -27.71 36.28
N LYS A 90 18.61 -28.61 37.22
CA LYS A 90 18.44 -28.26 38.63
C LYS A 90 19.78 -27.95 39.25
N TYR A 91 19.83 -26.91 40.08
CA TYR A 91 20.99 -26.67 40.92
C TYR A 91 21.17 -27.81 41.92
N PRO A 92 22.42 -28.21 42.23
CA PRO A 92 22.68 -29.17 43.28
C PRO A 92 22.11 -28.63 44.60
N GLY A 93 21.38 -29.48 45.33
CA GLY A 93 20.86 -29.15 46.63
C GLY A 93 21.97 -28.95 47.65
N THR A 94 21.73 -28.15 48.68
CA THR A 94 22.64 -28.06 49.82
C THR A 94 22.32 -29.17 50.82
N PRO A 95 23.32 -29.89 51.34
CA PRO A 95 23.09 -30.89 52.39
C PRO A 95 22.54 -30.21 53.65
N TRP A 96 21.68 -30.90 54.39
CA TRP A 96 21.15 -30.40 55.66
C TRP A 96 22.27 -30.16 56.68
N LYS A 97 22.20 -29.00 57.37
CA LYS A 97 23.08 -28.72 58.50
C LYS A 97 22.47 -29.39 59.75
N GLY A 98 23.10 -30.47 60.26
CA GLY A 98 22.65 -31.11 61.49
C GLY A 98 22.73 -32.65 61.55
N GLY A 99 23.49 -33.30 60.67
CA GLY A 99 23.71 -34.76 60.74
C GLY A 99 22.57 -35.63 60.18
N ALA A 100 21.42 -35.05 59.85
CA ALA A 100 20.36 -35.73 59.11
C ALA A 100 20.72 -35.88 57.62
N ILE A 101 20.53 -37.07 57.05
CA ILE A 101 20.80 -37.36 55.65
C ILE A 101 19.66 -36.78 54.80
N GLY A 102 19.92 -35.65 54.13
CA GLY A 102 18.97 -35.02 53.21
C GLY A 102 19.54 -33.82 52.47
N MET A 103 18.83 -33.39 51.42
CA MET A 103 19.17 -32.22 50.60
C MET A 103 18.03 -31.21 50.61
N THR A 104 18.34 -29.95 50.91
CA THR A 104 17.41 -28.84 50.70
C THR A 104 17.44 -28.45 49.21
N PRO A 105 16.28 -28.39 48.53
CA PRO A 105 16.23 -27.90 47.16
C PRO A 105 16.75 -26.46 47.11
N SER A 106 17.56 -26.15 46.10
CA SER A 106 18.07 -24.80 45.89
C SER A 106 16.91 -23.82 45.66
N GLU A 107 16.97 -22.67 46.33
CA GLU A 107 15.97 -21.61 46.21
C GLU A 107 16.05 -20.90 44.82
N LYS A 108 17.24 -20.93 44.21
CA LYS A 108 17.52 -20.36 42.89
C LYS A 108 16.71 -21.07 41.79
N PRO A 109 16.24 -20.33 40.75
CA PRO A 109 15.57 -20.94 39.61
C PRO A 109 16.51 -21.92 38.90
N GLU A 110 15.97 -22.92 38.19
CA GLU A 110 16.77 -23.87 37.41
C GLU A 110 17.64 -23.14 36.37
N LYS A 111 18.83 -23.67 36.06
CA LYS A 111 19.62 -23.14 34.94
C LYS A 111 18.93 -23.51 33.64
N CYS A 112 19.05 -22.66 32.62
CA CYS A 112 18.36 -22.86 31.35
C CYS A 112 19.36 -22.89 30.18
N LYS A 113 19.05 -23.71 29.19
CA LYS A 113 19.74 -23.75 27.89
C LYS A 113 18.69 -23.69 26.78
N ILE A 114 18.90 -22.86 25.77
CA ILE A 114 17.96 -22.74 24.66
C ILE A 114 18.10 -23.94 23.71
N LYS A 115 16.97 -24.53 23.29
CA LYS A 115 16.94 -25.55 22.24
C LYS A 115 16.82 -24.88 20.87
N LEU A 116 17.11 -25.64 19.80
CA LEU A 116 16.91 -25.19 18.43
C LEU A 116 15.46 -24.71 18.18
N SER A 117 14.47 -25.43 18.69
CA SER A 117 13.05 -25.05 18.67
C SER A 117 12.78 -23.70 19.33
N GLY A 118 13.49 -23.37 20.41
CA GLY A 118 13.42 -22.07 21.08
C GLY A 118 13.95 -20.93 20.20
N ILE A 119 15.03 -21.19 19.46
CA ILE A 119 15.61 -20.24 18.50
C ILE A 119 14.63 -20.01 17.34
N GLU A 120 14.10 -21.06 16.73
CA GLU A 120 13.11 -20.95 15.65
C GLU A 120 11.85 -20.19 16.10
N TYR A 121 11.37 -20.45 17.31
CA TYR A 121 10.24 -19.73 17.89
C TYR A 121 10.56 -18.23 18.08
N LEU A 122 11.77 -17.91 18.57
CA LEU A 122 12.23 -16.53 18.72
C LEU A 122 12.32 -15.80 17.38
N ASP A 123 12.89 -16.45 16.36
CA ASP A 123 12.98 -15.93 14.99
C ASP A 123 11.60 -15.67 14.39
N ASN A 124 10.67 -16.61 14.57
CA ASN A 124 9.29 -16.45 14.10
C ASN A 124 8.59 -15.29 14.81
N LEU A 125 8.82 -15.10 16.12
CA LEU A 125 8.32 -13.95 16.85
C LEU A 125 8.88 -12.65 16.27
N GLU A 126 10.20 -12.56 16.06
CA GLU A 126 10.86 -11.36 15.53
C GLU A 126 10.41 -11.04 14.10
N LYS A 127 10.39 -12.03 13.20
CA LYS A 127 9.84 -11.90 11.84
C LYS A 127 8.42 -11.37 11.85
N SER A 128 7.56 -11.95 12.68
CA SER A 128 6.17 -11.55 12.75
C SER A 128 6.00 -10.10 13.24
N ILE A 129 6.94 -9.59 14.05
CA ILE A 129 6.96 -8.18 14.48
C ILE A 129 7.43 -7.28 13.34
N ILE A 130 8.47 -7.67 12.60
CA ILE A 130 8.99 -6.94 11.45
C ILE A 130 7.92 -6.85 10.35
N ASP A 131 7.32 -7.98 9.96
CA ASP A 131 6.24 -8.03 8.97
C ASP A 131 5.08 -7.10 9.34
N PHE A 132 4.77 -7.04 10.64
CA PHE A 132 3.73 -6.16 11.13
C PHE A 132 4.11 -4.68 11.01
N ARG A 133 5.37 -4.31 11.31
CA ARG A 133 5.88 -2.95 11.12
C ARG A 133 5.90 -2.56 9.64
N LEU A 134 6.35 -3.47 8.77
CA LEU A 134 6.33 -3.29 7.32
C LEU A 134 4.90 -3.08 6.81
N LYS A 135 3.94 -3.89 7.26
CA LYS A 135 2.53 -3.73 6.90
C LYS A 135 1.96 -2.39 7.35
N LYS A 136 2.30 -1.93 8.57
CA LYS A 136 1.87 -0.62 9.07
C LYS A 136 2.47 0.52 8.25
N TRP A 137 3.74 0.39 7.87
CA TRP A 137 4.42 1.37 7.03
C TRP A 137 3.83 1.40 5.62
N GLN A 138 3.65 0.23 5.00
CA GLN A 138 3.03 0.08 3.68
C GLN A 138 1.64 0.70 3.65
N ILE A 139 0.77 0.47 4.65
CA ILE A 139 -0.55 1.11 4.68
C ILE A 139 -0.41 2.64 4.77
N LYS A 140 0.52 3.15 5.59
CA LYS A 140 0.71 4.60 5.77
C LYS A 140 1.24 5.29 4.51
N THR A 141 2.13 4.65 3.76
CA THR A 141 2.71 5.20 2.53
C THR A 141 1.87 4.93 1.29
N PHE A 142 1.14 3.82 1.26
CA PHE A 142 0.29 3.44 0.14
C PHE A 142 -0.86 4.43 -0.09
N TRP A 143 -1.55 4.85 0.97
CA TRP A 143 -2.70 5.77 0.85
C TRP A 143 -2.40 7.11 0.15
N PRO A 144 -1.36 7.87 0.52
CA PRO A 144 -1.06 9.13 -0.16
C PRO A 144 -0.61 8.92 -1.61
N ILE A 145 0.19 7.88 -1.89
CA ILE A 145 0.60 7.55 -3.28
C ILE A 145 -0.62 7.18 -4.12
N PHE A 146 -1.53 6.39 -3.55
CA PHE A 146 -2.76 5.97 -4.21
C PHE A 146 -3.69 7.15 -4.51
N ILE A 147 -3.86 8.09 -3.57
CA ILE A 147 -4.65 9.31 -3.80
C ILE A 147 -4.02 10.18 -4.90
N LEU A 148 -2.70 10.37 -4.87
CA LEU A 148 -1.98 11.11 -5.91
C LEU A 148 -2.17 10.46 -7.29
N ALA A 149 -2.10 9.13 -7.37
CA ALA A 149 -2.33 8.40 -8.60
C ALA A 149 -3.77 8.58 -9.13
N ILE A 150 -4.78 8.57 -8.25
CA ILE A 150 -6.17 8.82 -8.64
C ILE A 150 -6.33 10.24 -9.19
N ILE A 151 -5.82 11.25 -8.49
CA ILE A 151 -5.91 12.65 -8.93
C ILE A 151 -5.20 12.84 -10.27
N GLY A 152 -3.98 12.30 -10.40
CA GLY A 152 -3.21 12.33 -11.65
C GLY A 152 -3.95 11.64 -12.80
N SER A 153 -4.59 10.50 -12.52
CA SER A 153 -5.39 9.78 -13.51
C SER A 153 -6.60 10.59 -13.98
N ILE A 154 -7.31 11.28 -13.07
CA ILE A 154 -8.47 12.12 -13.42
C ILE A 154 -8.04 13.31 -14.28
N LEU A 155 -6.94 13.98 -13.91
CA LEU A 155 -6.40 15.10 -14.70
C LEU A 155 -5.95 14.66 -16.09
N SER A 156 -5.30 13.50 -16.19
CA SER A 156 -4.89 12.93 -17.48
C SER A 156 -6.09 12.65 -18.40
N ILE A 157 -7.18 12.12 -17.85
CA ILE A 157 -8.41 11.85 -18.63
C ILE A 157 -9.05 13.17 -19.09
N ASN A 158 -9.10 14.19 -18.23
CA ASN A 158 -9.66 15.50 -18.59
C ASN A 158 -8.86 16.20 -19.69
N ASN A 159 -7.53 16.13 -19.65
CA ASN A 159 -6.69 16.66 -20.73
C ASN A 159 -6.91 15.92 -22.05
N PHE A 160 -7.08 14.59 -22.00
CA PHE A 160 -7.34 13.80 -23.21
C PHE A 160 -8.71 14.10 -23.83
N ILE A 161 -9.75 14.30 -23.01
CA ILE A 161 -11.10 14.66 -23.51
C ILE A 161 -11.10 16.09 -24.09
N SER A 162 -10.40 17.02 -23.46
CA SER A 162 -10.32 18.41 -23.95
C SER A 162 -9.51 18.51 -25.25
N SER A 163 -8.41 17.77 -25.39
CA SER A 163 -7.65 17.71 -26.66
C SER A 163 -8.48 17.11 -27.80
N LEU A 164 -9.28 16.07 -27.52
CA LEU A 164 -10.20 15.48 -28.51
C LEU A 164 -11.36 16.41 -28.91
N LYS A 165 -11.83 17.28 -28.01
CA LYS A 165 -12.86 18.28 -28.34
C LYS A 165 -12.27 19.42 -29.17
N ALA A 166 -11.06 19.86 -28.86
CA ALA A 166 -10.38 20.90 -29.61
C ALA A 166 -10.15 20.47 -31.07
N SER A 167 -9.66 19.25 -31.29
CA SER A 167 -9.40 18.74 -32.66
C SER A 167 -10.68 18.69 -33.52
N LYS A 168 -11.81 18.25 -32.95
CA LYS A 168 -13.08 18.22 -33.68
C LYS A 168 -13.59 19.60 -34.09
N ASN A 169 -13.27 20.62 -33.31
CA ASN A 169 -13.69 21.99 -33.61
C ASN A 169 -12.79 22.62 -34.68
N THR A 170 -11.49 22.32 -34.69
CA THR A 170 -10.57 22.74 -35.77
C THR A 170 -10.93 22.08 -37.09
N ASP A 171 -11.19 20.78 -37.12
CA ASP A 171 -11.57 20.07 -38.35
C ASP A 171 -12.85 20.66 -38.97
N LYS A 172 -13.83 21.02 -38.13
CA LYS A 172 -15.05 21.70 -38.57
C LYS A 172 -14.81 23.11 -39.10
N LEU A 173 -13.79 23.79 -38.58
CA LEU A 173 -13.45 25.16 -38.98
C LEU A 173 -12.70 25.13 -40.32
N GLU A 174 -11.77 24.21 -40.49
CA GLU A 174 -11.09 23.95 -41.76
C GLU A 174 -12.08 23.57 -42.86
N GLN A 175 -13.03 22.67 -42.59
CA GLN A 175 -14.10 22.34 -43.56
C GLN A 175 -14.96 23.55 -43.95
N ARG A 176 -15.19 24.50 -43.03
CA ARG A 176 -15.93 25.73 -43.34
C ARG A 176 -15.11 26.70 -44.17
N ILE A 177 -13.81 26.79 -43.91
CA ILE A 177 -12.88 27.63 -44.68
C ILE A 177 -12.80 27.10 -46.12
N GLU A 178 -12.55 25.80 -46.29
CA GLU A 178 -12.45 25.15 -47.61
C GLU A 178 -13.76 25.31 -48.41
N LYS A 179 -14.92 25.22 -47.74
CA LYS A 179 -16.22 25.48 -48.36
C LYS A 179 -16.37 26.95 -48.81
N MET A 180 -15.97 27.91 -47.98
CA MET A 180 -16.03 29.33 -48.36
C MET A 180 -15.07 29.67 -49.51
N GLU A 181 -13.88 29.08 -49.52
CA GLU A 181 -12.90 29.26 -50.61
C GLU A 181 -13.44 28.72 -51.94
N SER A 182 -14.05 27.54 -51.94
CA SER A 182 -14.65 26.97 -53.15
C SER A 182 -15.88 27.75 -53.65
N GLU A 183 -16.70 28.31 -52.75
CA GLU A 183 -17.81 29.20 -53.12
C GLU A 183 -17.27 30.51 -53.73
N LEU A 184 -16.22 31.10 -53.17
CA LEU A 184 -15.53 32.29 -53.70
C LEU A 184 -14.98 32.05 -55.10
N GLU A 185 -14.28 30.94 -55.31
CA GLU A 185 -13.69 30.59 -56.61
C GLU A 185 -14.80 30.37 -57.67
N LYS A 186 -15.91 29.75 -57.28
CA LYS A 186 -17.09 29.56 -58.14
C LYS A 186 -17.78 30.88 -58.49
N SER A 187 -17.87 31.82 -57.55
CA SER A 187 -18.37 33.17 -57.82
C SER A 187 -17.43 33.94 -58.74
N GLN A 188 -16.12 33.86 -58.52
CA GLN A 188 -15.12 34.55 -59.31
C GLN A 188 -15.07 34.06 -60.76
N THR A 189 -15.13 32.73 -60.98
CA THR A 189 -15.22 32.13 -62.32
C THR A 189 -16.51 32.52 -63.04
N SER A 190 -17.63 32.58 -62.32
CA SER A 190 -18.91 33.02 -62.90
C SER A 190 -18.87 34.49 -63.36
N ILE A 191 -18.28 35.39 -62.56
CA ILE A 191 -18.07 36.80 -62.94
C ILE A 191 -17.15 36.90 -64.17
N SER A 192 -16.06 36.12 -64.20
CA SER A 192 -15.13 36.10 -65.35
C SER A 192 -15.83 35.64 -66.64
N ASN A 193 -16.66 34.60 -66.56
CA ASN A 193 -17.41 34.08 -67.70
C ASN A 193 -18.45 35.08 -68.22
N GLN A 194 -19.13 35.81 -67.33
CA GLN A 194 -20.07 36.87 -67.72
C GLN A 194 -19.36 38.05 -68.41
N LYS A 195 -18.21 38.49 -67.87
CA LYS A 195 -17.43 39.59 -68.45
C LYS A 195 -16.96 39.29 -69.88
N ASN A 196 -16.60 38.03 -70.16
CA ASN A 196 -16.24 37.61 -71.52
C ASN A 196 -17.44 37.64 -72.47
N PHE A 197 -18.64 37.28 -72.00
CA PHE A 197 -19.86 37.27 -72.82
C PHE A 197 -20.32 38.68 -73.23
N ASP A 198 -20.20 39.67 -72.34
CA ASP A 198 -20.56 41.06 -72.66
C ASP A 198 -19.55 41.72 -73.63
N SER A 199 -18.28 41.31 -73.61
CA SER A 199 -17.27 41.80 -74.55
C SER A 199 -17.49 41.33 -76.00
N SER A 200 -18.22 40.23 -76.21
CA SER A 200 -18.58 39.73 -77.54
C SER A 200 -19.75 40.48 -78.20
N HIS A 201 -20.49 41.32 -77.48
CA HIS A 201 -21.64 42.05 -78.02
C HIS A 201 -21.37 43.53 -78.37
N THR A 202 -20.14 44.03 -78.19
CA THR A 202 -19.76 45.42 -78.51
C THR A 202 -18.81 45.53 -79.71
N THR A 203 -19.13 44.83 -80.81
CA THR A 203 -18.56 45.14 -82.12
C THR A 203 -19.63 44.97 -83.17
N LYS A 204 -20.29 46.08 -83.54
CA LYS A 204 -20.87 46.38 -84.87
C LYS A 204 -22.04 47.37 -84.80
N VAL A 205 -21.84 48.59 -84.30
CA VAL A 205 -22.67 49.73 -84.76
C VAL A 205 -21.88 51.04 -84.66
N LEU A 206 -21.40 51.54 -85.81
CA LEU A 206 -21.60 52.89 -86.36
C LEU A 206 -20.55 53.11 -87.46
N THR A 207 -20.80 52.74 -88.71
CA THR A 207 -21.42 53.55 -89.79
C THR A 207 -20.75 54.91 -90.06
N ASN A 208 -20.05 54.94 -91.19
CA ASN A 208 -20.12 55.93 -92.28
C ASN A 208 -20.27 57.43 -91.95
N LYS A 209 -19.24 58.19 -92.33
CA LYS A 209 -19.33 59.46 -93.08
C LYS A 209 -17.91 59.72 -93.63
N LYS A 210 -17.59 59.49 -94.91
CA LYS A 210 -18.03 60.14 -96.16
C LYS A 210 -17.91 61.67 -96.10
N GLY A 211 -16.85 62.18 -96.71
CA GLY A 211 -16.97 63.29 -97.66
C GLY A 211 -16.18 64.57 -97.34
N ILE A 212 -15.38 64.95 -98.34
CA ILE A 212 -15.29 66.30 -98.95
C ILE A 212 -14.57 67.32 -98.03
N GLU A 213 -13.43 67.90 -98.38
CA GLU A 213 -13.00 68.49 -99.66
C GLU A 213 -11.46 68.59 -99.70
#